data_AF-A0AAU9CXD5-F1
#
_entry.id   AF-A0AAU9CXD5-F1
#
_cell.length_a   1.000
_cell.length_b   1.000
_cell.length_c   1.000
_cell.angle_alpha   90.00
_cell.angle_beta   90.00
_cell.angle_gamma   90.00
#
_symmetry.space_group_name_H-M   'P 1'
#
loop_
_entity.id
_entity.type
_entity.pdbx_description
1 polymer ?
#
loop_
_entity_poly.entity_id
_entity_poly.type
_entity_poly.pdbx_seq_one_letter_code
_entity_poly.pdbx_strand_id
1 'polypeptide(L)'
;MFCYQKKGIKQEKSPYGDHGEASKSPPKLSLAPIQCKTGFEIEFFNIRVGQSIDQKAYDHLCFEDGKKNILPKGDKLFKAPLFDLEAEEGSYSSDSALEIVSIPFEEDDEGFYQLSVFFRQLRRFYHILNTSPSIITLIDFERQGLGRIVKDRILLSLLMFHRGARIRAQATSGVRMGMISPFIKDFGMSEDDESFEMAERRKAGRLEIGSDTAHGYRANLILLGRATLIAEEALRQFWKLNPDLRYRGPSPHLQGLLNLVAAYLIRGTQGVGAYAKAFMTILARTDFKKMFDLLPSTEWTYLSRRGHEKWDELIHLMCSPSVYQKERTDWSMYSEPEILMPACDAKVIDLKAPFFAKGIYRDRVFYNKYPTTVLDKLSSGMWACSIPEIDYLTQKNFPDKSARPRLESIGGLGRQTDLNLRTDEEMPIFEMRSLPVVHGIEPVILQLRKWFAYMYELNRGEDYKYGEPHEKFGVEAKR
;
A
#
# COMPACT_ATOMS: atom_id res chain seq x y z
N MET A 1 -35.20 -27.06 20.89
CA MET A 1 -36.45 -26.33 20.60
C MET A 1 -36.37 -25.03 21.39
N PHE A 2 -36.27 -23.89 20.70
CA PHE A 2 -36.03 -22.57 21.29
C PHE A 2 -37.26 -22.07 22.08
N CYS A 3 -37.03 -21.48 23.27
CA CYS A 3 -37.84 -20.38 23.80
C CYS A 3 -37.12 -19.74 25.01
N TYR A 4 -36.55 -18.55 24.82
CA TYR A 4 -36.08 -17.67 25.90
C TYR A 4 -37.15 -16.60 26.14
N GLN A 5 -37.73 -16.56 27.34
CA GLN A 5 -38.58 -15.46 27.82
C GLN A 5 -37.72 -14.40 28.52
N LYS A 6 -37.82 -13.15 28.07
CA LYS A 6 -37.16 -11.97 28.66
C LYS A 6 -38.17 -11.26 29.57
N LYS A 7 -37.97 -11.28 30.90
CA LYS A 7 -38.73 -10.46 31.86
C LYS A 7 -38.10 -9.06 31.95
N GLY A 8 -38.97 -8.05 31.88
CA GLY A 8 -38.61 -6.64 31.88
C GLY A 8 -38.21 -6.10 33.26
N ILE A 9 -37.33 -5.10 33.24
CA ILE A 9 -37.03 -4.22 34.37
C ILE A 9 -37.61 -2.85 34.03
N LYS A 10 -38.52 -2.36 34.87
CA LYS A 10 -39.06 -1.00 34.85
C LYS A 10 -37.99 -0.06 35.41
N GLN A 11 -37.64 0.99 34.67
CA GLN A 11 -36.89 2.12 35.20
C GLN A 11 -37.87 3.13 35.83
N GLU A 12 -37.64 3.45 37.10
CA GLU A 12 -38.32 4.53 37.82
C GLU A 12 -37.81 5.90 37.37
N LYS A 13 -38.73 6.86 37.27
CA LYS A 13 -38.47 8.25 36.89
C LYS A 13 -37.89 9.00 38.09
N SER A 14 -36.78 9.71 37.86
CA SER A 14 -36.19 10.67 38.81
C SER A 14 -37.08 11.94 38.92
N PRO A 15 -37.35 12.46 40.14
CA PRO A 15 -38.29 13.56 40.37
C PRO A 15 -37.60 14.91 40.64
N TYR A 16 -36.65 15.33 39.80
CA TYR A 16 -36.11 16.70 39.87
C TYR A 16 -36.30 17.42 38.54
N GLY A 17 -37.18 18.41 38.59
CA GLY A 17 -37.58 19.25 37.47
C GLY A 17 -36.62 20.38 37.15
N ASP A 18 -36.85 20.91 35.96
CA ASP A 18 -36.28 22.05 35.24
C ASP A 18 -35.81 23.25 36.07
N HIS A 19 -34.71 23.86 35.63
CA HIS A 19 -34.67 25.22 35.03
C HIS A 19 -33.24 25.54 34.61
N GLY A 20 -32.99 25.81 33.32
CA GLY A 20 -31.66 26.25 32.87
C GLY A 20 -31.51 26.29 31.36
N GLU A 21 -31.88 27.44 30.80
CA GLU A 21 -31.43 28.06 29.54
C GLU A 21 -30.93 27.17 28.39
N ALA A 22 -31.69 27.26 27.28
CA ALA A 22 -31.35 26.74 25.98
C ALA A 22 -30.07 27.37 25.40
N SER A 23 -28.92 26.80 25.77
CA SER A 23 -27.74 26.81 24.90
C SER A 23 -28.06 25.93 23.70
N LYS A 24 -28.45 26.54 22.59
CA LYS A 24 -28.49 25.89 21.27
C LYS A 24 -27.05 25.51 20.92
N SER A 25 -26.61 24.36 21.41
CA SER A 25 -25.47 23.67 20.82
C SER A 25 -25.80 23.49 19.34
N PRO A 26 -24.89 23.89 18.42
CA PRO A 26 -25.12 23.66 17.00
C PRO A 26 -25.41 22.18 16.80
N PRO A 27 -26.32 21.80 15.87
CA PRO A 27 -26.58 20.42 15.59
C PRO A 27 -25.23 19.75 15.31
N LYS A 28 -24.87 18.77 16.13
CA LYS A 28 -23.75 17.87 15.81
C LYS A 28 -24.13 17.26 14.46
N LEU A 29 -23.50 17.75 13.40
CA LEU A 29 -23.47 17.09 12.11
C LEU A 29 -22.91 15.70 12.41
N SER A 30 -23.84 14.76 12.53
CA SER A 30 -23.58 13.32 12.48
C SER A 30 -22.94 13.09 11.12
N LEU A 31 -21.61 13.25 11.04
CA LEU A 31 -20.86 12.93 9.84
C LEU A 31 -21.20 11.47 9.54
N ALA A 32 -21.73 11.23 8.33
CA ALA A 32 -21.97 9.87 7.88
C ALA A 32 -20.68 9.05 8.11
N PRO A 33 -20.78 7.80 8.58
CA PRO A 33 -19.61 6.94 8.76
C PRO A 33 -18.85 6.88 7.44
N ILE A 34 -17.52 6.93 7.48
CA ILE A 34 -16.65 6.83 6.31
C ILE A 34 -16.24 5.36 6.19
N GLN A 35 -16.59 4.66 5.09
CA GLN A 35 -16.05 3.32 4.82
C GLN A 35 -14.80 3.40 3.94
N CYS A 36 -13.85 4.23 4.33
CA CYS A 36 -12.50 4.12 3.80
C CYS A 36 -11.75 3.24 4.79
N LYS A 37 -11.13 2.14 4.34
CA LYS A 37 -10.43 1.23 5.25
C LYS A 37 -8.95 1.22 5.00
N THR A 38 -8.19 1.25 6.08
CA THR A 38 -6.75 1.01 6.07
C THR A 38 -6.42 -0.28 6.81
N GLY A 39 -5.82 -1.24 6.11
CA GLY A 39 -5.25 -2.46 6.69
C GLY A 39 -3.73 -2.39 6.78
N PHE A 40 -3.13 -3.17 7.69
CA PHE A 40 -1.69 -3.21 7.92
C PHE A 40 -1.14 -4.63 7.84
N GLU A 41 0.04 -4.74 7.25
CA GLU A 41 0.85 -5.96 7.25
C GLU A 41 2.20 -5.64 7.89
N ILE A 42 2.62 -6.45 8.86
CA ILE A 42 3.86 -6.24 9.62
C ILE A 42 4.71 -7.50 9.49
N GLU A 43 5.71 -7.44 8.61
CA GLU A 43 6.64 -8.53 8.30
C GLU A 43 7.82 -8.52 9.29
N PHE A 44 8.14 -9.69 9.85
CA PHE A 44 9.28 -9.91 10.72
C PHE A 44 10.43 -10.58 9.96
N PHE A 45 11.55 -9.88 9.80
CA PHE A 45 12.77 -10.32 9.11
C PHE A 45 13.90 -10.69 10.05
N ASN A 46 14.82 -11.51 9.54
CA ASN A 46 15.99 -11.99 10.24
C ASN A 46 15.61 -12.56 11.60
N ILE A 47 14.73 -13.57 11.58
CA ILE A 47 14.69 -14.55 12.64
C ILE A 47 16.01 -15.32 12.51
N ARG A 48 17.13 -14.72 12.93
CA ARG A 48 18.22 -15.54 13.46
C ARG A 48 17.60 -16.17 14.70
N VAL A 49 16.91 -17.27 14.47
CA VAL A 49 16.98 -18.45 15.30
C VAL A 49 18.41 -18.44 15.82
N GLY A 50 18.57 -17.99 17.07
CA GLY A 50 19.89 -17.61 17.57
C GLY A 50 20.86 -18.73 17.26
N GLN A 51 22.15 -18.44 17.10
CA GLN A 51 23.19 -19.44 16.86
C GLN A 51 23.23 -20.60 17.90
N SER A 52 22.28 -20.64 18.83
CA SER A 52 22.02 -21.64 19.86
C SER A 52 20.79 -22.52 19.64
N ILE A 53 19.90 -22.31 18.66
CA ILE A 53 18.95 -23.39 18.33
C ILE A 53 19.74 -24.35 17.45
N ASP A 54 19.90 -25.57 17.94
CA ASP A 54 20.49 -26.67 17.19
C ASP A 54 19.81 -26.73 15.81
N GLN A 55 20.58 -26.46 14.75
CA GLN A 55 20.09 -26.54 13.37
C GLN A 55 19.41 -27.88 13.12
N LYS A 56 19.85 -28.97 13.79
CA LYS A 56 19.19 -30.27 13.72
C LYS A 56 17.80 -30.28 14.33
N ALA A 57 17.54 -29.52 15.40
CA ALA A 57 16.21 -29.42 15.99
C ALA A 57 15.26 -28.60 15.10
N TYR A 58 15.78 -27.53 14.48
CA TYR A 58 15.04 -26.79 13.45
C TYR A 58 14.73 -27.68 12.24
N ASP A 59 15.72 -28.41 11.73
CA ASP A 59 15.57 -29.33 10.61
C ASP A 59 14.66 -30.53 10.95
N HIS A 60 14.67 -31.06 12.17
CA HIS A 60 13.77 -32.16 12.55
C HIS A 60 12.29 -31.76 12.63
N LEU A 61 12.00 -30.47 12.81
CA LEU A 61 10.64 -29.95 13.00
C LEU A 61 10.11 -29.28 11.74
N CYS A 62 10.99 -28.62 11.00
CA CYS A 62 10.70 -28.14 9.65
C CYS A 62 10.70 -29.27 8.63
N PHE A 63 10.99 -30.52 8.97
CA PHE A 63 10.92 -31.65 8.06
C PHE A 63 10.23 -32.87 8.70
N GLU A 64 9.05 -33.25 8.19
CA GLU A 64 8.47 -34.59 8.42
C GLU A 64 8.89 -35.50 7.28
N ASP A 65 9.41 -36.69 7.58
CA ASP A 65 9.82 -37.70 6.59
C ASP A 65 10.81 -37.17 5.52
N GLY A 66 11.70 -36.24 5.91
CA GLY A 66 12.65 -35.60 5.00
C GLY A 66 12.02 -34.61 4.01
N LYS A 67 10.71 -34.34 4.12
CA LYS A 67 10.02 -33.29 3.36
C LYS A 67 9.88 -32.06 4.23
N LYS A 68 10.35 -30.91 3.71
CA LYS A 68 10.24 -29.63 4.40
C LYS A 68 8.75 -29.33 4.67
N ASN A 69 8.32 -29.37 5.93
CA ASN A 69 7.08 -28.80 6.47
C ASN A 69 7.14 -27.28 6.35
N ILE A 70 7.15 -26.79 5.11
CA ILE A 70 6.99 -25.37 4.81
C ILE A 70 5.54 -25.05 5.13
N LEU A 71 5.31 -24.23 6.16
CA LEU A 71 4.00 -23.63 6.41
C LEU A 71 3.52 -22.97 5.10
N PRO A 72 2.40 -23.41 4.52
CA PRO A 72 1.78 -22.68 3.42
C PRO A 72 1.63 -21.20 3.76
N LYS A 73 2.00 -20.33 2.82
CA LYS A 73 1.73 -18.89 2.94
C LYS A 73 0.25 -18.63 3.26
N GLY A 74 -0.01 -17.68 4.16
CA GLY A 74 -1.35 -17.33 4.64
C GLY A 74 -1.92 -18.33 5.65
N ASP A 75 -1.14 -19.35 6.05
CA ASP A 75 -1.53 -20.19 7.17
C ASP A 75 -1.57 -19.38 8.46
N LYS A 76 -2.75 -19.33 9.06
CA LYS A 76 -2.97 -18.64 10.33
C LYS A 76 -2.39 -19.48 11.46
N LEU A 77 -1.39 -18.94 12.13
CA LEU A 77 -0.74 -19.55 13.28
C LEU A 77 -1.41 -19.09 14.57
N PHE A 78 -1.79 -17.83 14.62
CA PHE A 78 -2.44 -17.20 15.75
C PHE A 78 -3.51 -16.23 15.27
N LYS A 79 -4.65 -16.16 15.98
CA LYS A 79 -5.76 -15.25 15.67
C LYS A 79 -6.08 -14.39 16.88
N ALA A 80 -5.98 -13.08 16.75
CA ALA A 80 -6.47 -12.10 17.69
C ALA A 80 -7.76 -11.43 17.16
N PRO A 81 -8.50 -10.68 18.00
CA PRO A 81 -9.69 -9.96 17.54
C PRO A 81 -9.44 -8.99 16.37
N LEU A 82 -8.26 -8.38 16.31
CA LEU A 82 -7.94 -7.31 15.36
C LEU A 82 -6.78 -7.64 14.40
N PHE A 83 -6.18 -8.82 14.52
CA PHE A 83 -5.12 -9.26 13.62
C PHE A 83 -4.93 -10.77 13.65
N ASP A 84 -4.36 -11.29 12.58
CA ASP A 84 -3.88 -12.66 12.50
C ASP A 84 -2.35 -12.67 12.37
N LEU A 85 -1.69 -13.67 12.94
CA LEU A 85 -0.30 -14.01 12.64
C LEU A 85 -0.31 -15.09 11.56
N GLU A 86 0.24 -14.76 10.40
CA GLU A 86 0.26 -15.61 9.24
C GLU A 86 1.70 -16.01 8.89
N ALA A 87 1.85 -17.21 8.32
CA ALA A 87 3.09 -17.60 7.69
C ALA A 87 3.27 -16.83 6.38
N GLU A 88 4.42 -16.18 6.20
CA GLU A 88 4.77 -15.49 4.95
C GLU A 88 5.77 -16.30 4.13
N GLU A 89 5.70 -16.14 2.81
CA GLU A 89 6.65 -16.79 1.90
C GLU A 89 8.03 -16.16 2.03
N GLY A 90 8.96 -16.90 2.65
CA GLY A 90 10.36 -16.51 2.76
C GLY A 90 10.96 -16.28 1.37
N SER A 91 11.42 -15.06 1.11
CA SER A 91 12.07 -14.69 -0.17
C SER A 91 13.44 -15.34 -0.38
N TYR A 92 13.96 -16.04 0.63
CA TYR A 92 15.24 -16.76 0.61
C TYR A 92 15.07 -18.13 1.26
N SER A 93 15.76 -19.14 0.71
CA SER A 93 15.61 -20.58 0.96
C SER A 93 15.74 -21.08 2.42
N SER A 94 15.93 -20.21 3.41
CA SER A 94 16.12 -20.59 4.82
C SER A 94 15.24 -19.84 5.84
N ASP A 95 14.62 -18.71 5.49
CA ASP A 95 14.02 -17.83 6.50
C ASP A 95 12.50 -17.78 6.31
N SER A 96 11.76 -18.59 7.06
CA SER A 96 10.31 -18.42 7.18
C SER A 96 10.04 -17.05 7.81
N ALA A 97 9.44 -16.14 7.04
CA ALA A 97 8.96 -14.87 7.56
C ALA A 97 7.60 -15.09 8.23
N LEU A 98 7.38 -14.41 9.35
CA LEU A 98 6.05 -14.27 9.93
C LEU A 98 5.53 -12.88 9.58
N GLU A 99 4.24 -12.77 9.38
CA GLU A 99 3.58 -11.48 9.23
C GLU A 99 2.37 -11.36 10.15
N ILE A 100 2.17 -10.16 10.68
CA ILE A 100 0.91 -9.79 11.33
C ILE A 100 0.05 -9.07 10.30
N VAL A 101 -1.13 -9.61 10.03
CA VAL A 101 -2.12 -9.03 9.12
C VAL A 101 -3.28 -8.50 9.95
N SER A 102 -3.48 -7.19 9.96
CA SER A 102 -4.60 -6.58 10.70
C SER A 102 -5.92 -6.79 9.98
N ILE A 103 -7.02 -6.62 10.71
CA ILE A 103 -8.28 -6.27 10.03
C ILE A 103 -8.14 -4.88 9.39
N PRO A 104 -8.90 -4.56 8.33
CA PRO A 104 -9.00 -3.19 7.84
C PRO A 104 -9.74 -2.32 8.86
N PHE A 105 -9.17 -1.17 9.20
CA PHE A 105 -9.75 -0.19 10.14
C PHE A 105 -10.46 0.91 9.36
N GLU A 106 -11.69 1.25 9.74
CA GLU A 106 -12.46 2.36 9.15
C GLU A 106 -11.75 3.70 9.44
N GLU A 107 -11.65 4.61 8.47
CA GLU A 107 -11.03 5.92 8.62
C GLU A 107 -12.02 6.89 9.28
N ASP A 108 -12.33 6.61 10.56
CA ASP A 108 -13.18 7.40 11.45
C ASP A 108 -12.75 7.27 12.92
N ASP A 109 -13.48 7.92 13.83
CA ASP A 109 -13.18 7.91 15.27
C ASP A 109 -13.20 6.49 15.88
N GLU A 110 -14.07 5.61 15.39
CA GLU A 110 -14.16 4.22 15.86
C GLU A 110 -12.97 3.41 15.37
N GLY A 111 -12.55 3.58 14.11
CA GLY A 111 -11.34 2.95 13.62
C GLY A 111 -10.08 3.45 14.31
N PHE A 112 -9.99 4.74 14.69
CA PHE A 112 -8.91 5.24 15.56
C PHE A 112 -8.89 4.53 16.93
N TYR A 113 -10.06 4.29 17.52
CA TYR A 113 -10.18 3.53 18.76
C TYR A 113 -9.71 2.09 18.57
N GLN A 114 -10.18 1.40 17.52
CA GLN A 114 -9.77 0.03 17.19
C GLN A 114 -8.28 -0.06 16.90
N LEU A 115 -7.71 0.91 16.18
CA LEU A 115 -6.28 1.01 15.91
C LEU A 115 -5.47 1.13 17.21
N SER A 116 -5.97 1.92 18.17
CA SER A 116 -5.36 2.04 19.50
C SER A 116 -5.41 0.72 20.29
N VAL A 117 -6.52 -0.03 20.19
CA VAL A 117 -6.63 -1.38 20.77
C VAL A 117 -5.65 -2.33 20.10
N PHE A 118 -5.58 -2.32 18.76
CA PHE A 118 -4.64 -3.12 17.96
C PHE A 118 -3.19 -2.86 18.38
N PHE A 119 -2.77 -1.59 18.49
CA PHE A 119 -1.41 -1.26 18.92
C PHE A 119 -1.10 -1.72 20.35
N ARG A 120 -2.06 -1.68 21.29
CA ARG A 120 -1.88 -2.26 22.63
C ARG A 120 -1.71 -3.78 22.57
N GLN A 121 -2.51 -4.46 21.77
CA GLN A 121 -2.39 -5.92 21.59
C GLN A 121 -1.06 -6.29 20.93
N LEU A 122 -0.65 -5.54 19.90
CA LEU A 122 0.60 -5.71 19.18
C LEU A 122 1.82 -5.52 20.10
N ARG A 123 1.82 -4.50 20.97
CA ARG A 123 2.88 -4.31 21.98
C ARG A 123 2.97 -5.49 22.93
N ARG A 124 1.83 -5.95 23.46
CA ARG A 124 1.80 -7.10 24.37
C ARG A 124 2.30 -8.36 23.68
N PHE A 125 1.83 -8.61 22.47
CA PHE A 125 2.27 -9.72 21.64
C PHE A 125 3.78 -9.65 21.40
N TYR A 126 4.30 -8.52 20.90
CA TYR A 126 5.72 -8.31 20.67
C TYR A 126 6.58 -8.41 21.95
N HIS A 127 6.06 -7.94 23.10
CA HIS A 127 6.74 -8.09 24.38
C HIS A 127 6.90 -9.57 24.74
N ILE A 128 5.83 -10.37 24.60
CA ILE A 128 5.85 -11.81 24.83
C ILE A 128 6.87 -12.49 23.93
N LEU A 129 6.91 -12.11 22.64
CA LEU A 129 7.91 -12.59 21.68
C LEU A 129 9.36 -12.31 22.12
N ASN A 130 9.61 -11.21 22.86
CA ASN A 130 10.97 -10.78 23.19
C ASN A 130 11.45 -11.16 24.60
N THR A 131 10.56 -11.24 25.59
CA THR A 131 10.95 -11.41 27.00
C THR A 131 10.84 -12.83 27.52
N SER A 132 9.92 -13.65 26.99
CA SER A 132 9.74 -15.04 27.43
C SER A 132 9.08 -15.88 26.34
N PRO A 133 9.85 -16.42 25.37
CA PRO A 133 9.33 -17.28 24.31
C PRO A 133 9.02 -18.68 24.87
N SER A 134 8.05 -18.76 25.78
CA SER A 134 7.54 -20.01 26.33
C SER A 134 6.11 -20.23 25.85
N ILE A 135 5.77 -21.49 25.55
CA ILE A 135 4.39 -21.93 25.28
C ILE A 135 3.43 -21.44 26.38
N ILE A 136 3.89 -21.39 27.63
CA ILE A 136 3.10 -20.98 28.79
C ILE A 136 2.60 -19.54 28.63
N THR A 137 3.46 -18.64 28.16
CA THR A 137 3.09 -17.23 27.96
C THR A 137 2.07 -17.04 26.84
N LEU A 138 2.16 -17.83 25.76
CA LEU A 138 1.14 -17.85 24.71
C LEU A 138 -0.19 -18.43 25.20
N ILE A 139 -0.16 -19.48 26.04
CA ILE A 139 -1.36 -20.05 26.68
C ILE A 139 -2.02 -19.02 27.60
N ASP A 140 -1.25 -18.24 28.34
CA ASP A 140 -1.79 -17.18 29.20
C ASP A 140 -2.42 -16.05 28.38
N PHE A 141 -1.87 -15.75 27.19
CA PHE A 141 -2.49 -14.82 26.24
C PHE A 141 -3.84 -15.34 25.72
N GLU A 142 -3.92 -16.63 25.42
CA GLU A 142 -5.18 -17.32 25.03
C GLU A 142 -6.20 -17.30 26.20
N ARG A 143 -5.75 -17.56 27.43
CA ARG A 143 -6.60 -17.50 28.64
C ARG A 143 -7.15 -16.11 28.94
N GLN A 144 -6.41 -15.06 28.59
CA GLN A 144 -6.86 -13.67 28.71
C GLN A 144 -7.86 -13.28 27.60
N GLY A 145 -8.18 -14.18 26.66
CA GLY A 145 -9.09 -13.91 25.55
C GLY A 145 -8.50 -12.95 24.51
N LEU A 146 -7.18 -12.77 24.50
CA LEU A 146 -6.50 -11.83 23.59
C LEU A 146 -6.20 -12.46 22.23
N GLY A 147 -6.42 -13.77 22.08
CA GLY A 147 -6.42 -14.48 20.82
C GLY A 147 -6.40 -15.98 21.02
N ARG A 148 -6.14 -16.74 19.96
CA ARG A 148 -6.17 -18.19 19.94
C ARG A 148 -5.06 -18.74 19.04
N ILE A 149 -4.36 -19.75 19.53
CA ILE A 149 -3.41 -20.52 18.72
C ILE A 149 -4.19 -21.44 17.78
N VAL A 150 -3.90 -21.35 16.49
CA VAL A 150 -4.61 -22.09 15.44
C VAL A 150 -3.81 -23.30 14.96
N LYS A 151 -2.47 -23.19 14.90
CA LYS A 151 -1.58 -24.29 14.49
C LYS A 151 -0.44 -24.49 15.48
N ASP A 152 0.02 -25.74 15.53
CA ASP A 152 1.10 -26.32 16.35
C ASP A 152 1.83 -25.33 17.30
N ARG A 153 1.58 -25.51 18.60
CA ARG A 153 2.16 -24.70 19.69
C ARG A 153 3.69 -24.79 19.72
N ILE A 154 4.28 -25.90 19.28
CA ILE A 154 5.73 -26.10 19.25
C ILE A 154 6.35 -25.24 18.16
N LEU A 155 5.73 -25.23 16.97
CA LEU A 155 6.20 -24.47 15.82
C LEU A 155 6.15 -22.95 16.07
N LEU A 156 5.07 -22.45 16.69
CA LEU A 156 5.01 -21.05 17.12
C LEU A 156 6.19 -20.72 18.04
N SER A 157 6.40 -21.52 19.08
CA SER A 157 7.43 -21.28 20.10
C SER A 157 8.86 -21.22 19.57
N LEU A 158 9.13 -21.93 18.48
CA LEU A 158 10.44 -21.94 17.82
C LEU A 158 10.62 -20.77 16.85
N LEU A 159 9.54 -20.35 16.20
CA LEU A 159 9.54 -19.15 15.37
C LEU A 159 9.67 -17.87 16.21
N MET A 160 9.29 -17.91 17.49
CA MET A 160 9.20 -16.75 18.39
C MET A 160 10.55 -16.18 18.92
N PHE A 161 11.72 -16.65 18.47
CA PHE A 161 13.00 -16.03 18.88
C PHE A 161 13.28 -14.75 18.06
N HIS A 162 12.68 -13.64 18.46
CA HIS A 162 12.71 -12.37 17.71
C HIS A 162 13.60 -11.27 18.32
N ARG A 163 14.58 -11.62 19.18
CA ARG A 163 15.49 -10.60 19.73
C ARG A 163 16.26 -9.93 18.59
N GLY A 164 16.01 -8.63 18.42
CA GLY A 164 16.61 -7.84 17.33
C GLY A 164 15.93 -8.01 15.97
N ALA A 165 14.70 -8.53 15.93
CA ALA A 165 13.92 -8.65 14.69
C ALA A 165 13.86 -7.32 13.95
N ARG A 166 14.09 -7.43 12.64
CA ARG A 166 13.96 -6.31 11.71
C ARG A 166 12.52 -6.31 11.23
N ILE A 167 11.78 -5.24 11.47
CA ILE A 167 10.36 -5.20 11.14
C ILE A 167 10.18 -4.32 9.91
N ARG A 168 9.39 -4.78 8.94
CA ARG A 168 8.87 -3.94 7.86
C ARG A 168 7.37 -3.87 8.01
N ALA A 169 6.83 -2.67 7.81
CA ALA A 169 5.40 -2.48 7.73
C ALA A 169 4.99 -2.18 6.28
N GLN A 170 3.76 -2.56 5.97
CA GLN A 170 3.06 -2.21 4.75
C GLN A 170 1.63 -1.81 5.13
N ALA A 171 1.02 -0.98 4.29
CA ALA A 171 -0.35 -0.54 4.51
C ALA A 171 -1.15 -0.65 3.22
N THR A 172 -2.39 -1.11 3.31
CA THR A 172 -3.31 -1.17 2.17
C THR A 172 -4.52 -0.31 2.45
N SER A 173 -4.81 0.66 1.57
CA SER A 173 -5.92 1.60 1.75
C SER A 173 -6.50 2.06 0.42
N GLY A 174 -7.79 2.41 0.43
CA GLY A 174 -8.44 3.11 -0.67
C GLY A 174 -7.99 4.57 -0.74
N VAL A 175 -7.68 5.06 -1.94
CA VAL A 175 -7.33 6.47 -2.16
C VAL A 175 -8.29 7.06 -3.17
N ARG A 176 -8.92 8.18 -2.82
CA ARG A 176 -9.76 8.94 -3.76
C ARG A 176 -9.01 9.21 -5.04
N MET A 177 -9.63 8.95 -6.18
CA MET A 177 -8.95 8.99 -7.47
C MET A 177 -8.37 10.37 -7.78
N GLY A 178 -9.08 11.45 -7.43
CA GLY A 178 -8.58 12.83 -7.57
C GLY A 178 -7.43 13.21 -6.61
N MET A 179 -7.20 12.41 -5.56
CA MET A 179 -6.14 12.63 -4.58
C MET A 179 -4.86 11.84 -4.87
N ILE A 180 -4.87 10.94 -5.86
CA ILE A 180 -3.70 10.14 -6.24
C ILE A 180 -2.53 11.01 -6.71
N SER A 181 -2.79 12.08 -7.47
CA SER A 181 -1.70 12.97 -7.91
C SER A 181 -1.06 13.72 -6.73
N PRO A 182 -1.82 14.42 -5.86
CA PRO A 182 -1.29 14.98 -4.61
C PRO A 182 -0.55 13.97 -3.74
N PHE A 183 -1.13 12.77 -3.60
CA PHE A 183 -0.53 11.66 -2.89
C PHE A 183 0.84 11.33 -3.47
N ILE A 184 0.95 10.91 -4.75
CA ILE A 184 2.22 10.60 -5.42
C ILE A 184 3.22 11.74 -5.32
N LYS A 185 2.77 12.99 -5.40
CA LYS A 185 3.62 14.18 -5.21
C LYS A 185 4.19 14.26 -3.80
N ASP A 186 3.38 14.02 -2.77
CA ASP A 186 3.83 14.00 -1.37
C ASP A 186 4.90 12.89 -1.14
N PHE A 187 4.81 11.75 -1.84
CA PHE A 187 5.84 10.68 -1.82
C PHE A 187 7.06 11.03 -2.67
N GLY A 188 6.84 11.64 -3.82
CA GLY A 188 7.85 11.92 -4.82
C GLY A 188 8.97 12.79 -4.27
N MET A 189 10.20 12.53 -4.69
CA MET A 189 11.26 13.52 -4.58
C MET A 189 11.28 14.30 -5.90
N SER A 190 11.07 15.63 -5.83
CA SER A 190 11.59 16.50 -6.89
C SER A 190 13.06 16.69 -6.57
N GLU A 191 13.93 16.61 -7.56
CA GLU A 191 15.32 16.99 -7.34
C GLU A 191 15.50 18.51 -7.51
N ASP A 192 14.69 19.20 -8.33
CA ASP A 192 14.82 20.65 -8.57
C ASP A 192 13.46 21.36 -8.91
N ASP A 193 13.46 22.70 -8.82
CA ASP A 193 12.41 23.69 -9.18
C ASP A 193 11.05 23.68 -8.44
N GLU A 194 10.97 23.08 -7.25
CA GLU A 194 9.79 23.23 -6.40
C GLU A 194 9.91 24.44 -5.45
N SER A 195 8.79 25.12 -5.18
CA SER A 195 8.78 26.18 -4.17
C SER A 195 9.22 25.60 -2.82
N PHE A 196 9.85 26.42 -1.97
CA PHE A 196 10.27 25.99 -0.62
C PHE A 196 9.10 25.36 0.16
N GLU A 197 7.89 25.88 -0.01
CA GLU A 197 6.67 25.34 0.58
C GLU A 197 6.35 23.92 0.09
N MET A 198 6.47 23.65 -1.21
CA MET A 198 6.29 22.30 -1.76
C MET A 198 7.40 21.34 -1.32
N ALA A 199 8.65 21.82 -1.24
CA ALA A 199 9.76 21.01 -0.74
C ALA A 199 9.58 20.59 0.72
N GLU A 200 9.23 21.55 1.59
CA GLU A 200 8.95 21.26 3.00
C GLU A 200 7.70 20.39 3.16
N ARG A 201 6.66 20.60 2.34
CA ARG A 201 5.49 19.72 2.29
C ARG A 201 5.87 18.28 1.96
N ARG A 202 6.62 18.05 0.89
CA ARG A 202 7.03 16.69 0.49
C ARG A 202 7.98 16.07 1.50
N LYS A 203 8.91 16.85 2.07
CA LYS A 203 9.79 16.38 3.14
C LYS A 203 9.02 15.96 4.38
N ALA A 204 8.05 16.76 4.81
CA ALA A 204 7.18 16.43 5.93
C ALA A 204 6.35 15.17 5.60
N GLY A 205 5.88 15.01 4.36
CA GLY A 205 5.24 13.76 3.92
C GLY A 205 6.11 12.55 3.99
N ARG A 206 7.31 12.64 3.41
CA ARG A 206 8.34 11.61 3.49
C ARG A 206 8.70 11.24 4.92
N LEU A 207 8.69 12.21 5.84
CA LEU A 207 8.92 11.97 7.26
C LEU A 207 7.72 11.30 7.94
N GLU A 208 6.49 11.73 7.63
CA GLU A 208 5.27 11.15 8.16
C GLU A 208 5.10 9.69 7.75
N ILE A 209 5.55 9.34 6.55
CA ILE A 209 5.48 7.99 5.97
C ILE A 209 6.77 7.16 6.17
N GLY A 210 7.81 7.75 6.77
CA GLY A 210 9.09 7.08 7.05
C GLY A 210 10.00 6.83 5.85
N SER A 211 9.66 7.31 4.65
CA SER A 211 10.40 7.00 3.41
C SER A 211 11.79 7.65 3.33
N ASP A 212 12.07 8.68 4.13
CA ASP A 212 13.32 9.44 4.10
C ASP A 212 14.54 8.67 4.69
N THR A 213 14.28 7.58 5.42
CA THR A 213 15.31 6.89 6.22
C THR A 213 15.97 5.69 5.54
N ALA A 214 15.50 5.27 4.36
CA ALA A 214 15.93 4.02 3.76
C ALA A 214 16.61 4.23 2.40
N HIS A 215 17.95 4.09 2.39
CA HIS A 215 18.84 4.35 1.25
C HIS A 215 18.48 3.61 -0.05
N GLY A 216 17.72 2.51 0.02
CA GLY A 216 17.26 1.75 -1.15
C GLY A 216 16.02 2.33 -1.85
N TYR A 217 15.29 3.27 -1.24
CA TYR A 217 14.01 3.75 -1.78
C TYR A 217 14.05 5.14 -2.40
N ARG A 218 15.13 5.90 -2.18
CA ARG A 218 15.33 7.22 -2.82
C ARG A 218 15.09 7.14 -4.33
N ALA A 219 15.61 6.10 -4.99
CA ALA A 219 15.41 5.84 -6.41
C ALA A 219 13.93 5.72 -6.82
N ASN A 220 13.10 5.06 -5.98
CA ASN A 220 11.67 4.93 -6.25
C ASN A 220 10.93 6.25 -6.01
N LEU A 221 11.33 7.05 -5.02
CA LEU A 221 10.72 8.35 -4.76
C LEU A 221 11.05 9.35 -5.87
N ILE A 222 12.30 9.37 -6.36
CA ILE A 222 12.70 10.16 -7.53
C ILE A 222 11.87 9.74 -8.75
N LEU A 223 11.68 8.43 -8.96
CA LEU A 223 10.86 7.91 -10.04
C LEU A 223 9.41 8.42 -9.96
N LEU A 224 8.79 8.40 -8.78
CA LEU A 224 7.43 8.92 -8.57
C LEU A 224 7.34 10.43 -8.87
N GLY A 225 8.37 11.20 -8.49
CA GLY A 225 8.48 12.61 -8.83
C GLY A 225 8.53 12.84 -10.35
N ARG A 226 9.41 12.12 -11.05
CA ARG A 226 9.54 12.20 -12.52
C ARG A 226 8.28 11.76 -13.26
N ALA A 227 7.65 10.68 -12.80
CA ALA A 227 6.40 10.18 -13.36
C ALA A 227 5.31 11.26 -13.37
N THR A 228 5.25 12.07 -12.32
CA THR A 228 4.32 13.19 -12.20
C THR A 228 4.60 14.27 -13.24
N LEU A 229 5.86 14.69 -13.40
CA LEU A 229 6.25 15.72 -14.36
C LEU A 229 5.96 15.30 -15.81
N ILE A 230 6.29 14.05 -16.15
CA ILE A 230 6.02 13.46 -17.47
C ILE A 230 4.52 13.44 -17.77
N ALA A 231 3.70 13.00 -16.81
CA ALA A 231 2.24 12.94 -16.97
C ALA A 231 1.63 14.34 -17.14
N GLU A 232 2.07 15.32 -16.34
CA GLU A 232 1.59 16.70 -16.42
C GLU A 232 1.96 17.37 -17.74
N GLU A 233 3.20 17.19 -18.19
CA GLU A 233 3.66 17.75 -19.45
C GLU A 233 2.97 17.10 -20.66
N ALA A 234 2.74 15.77 -20.62
CA ALA A 234 1.97 15.07 -21.65
C ALA A 234 0.51 15.55 -21.70
N LEU A 235 -0.14 15.71 -20.55
CA LEU A 235 -1.48 16.30 -20.45
C LEU A 235 -1.51 17.71 -21.05
N ARG A 236 -0.54 18.55 -20.69
CA ARG A 236 -0.44 19.93 -21.19
C ARG A 236 -0.32 19.96 -22.71
N GLN A 237 0.52 19.09 -23.29
CA GLN A 237 0.66 18.98 -24.75
C GLN A 237 -0.62 18.44 -25.41
N PHE A 238 -1.21 17.40 -24.84
CA PHE A 238 -2.46 16.82 -25.35
C PHE A 238 -3.60 17.84 -25.39
N TRP A 239 -3.80 18.60 -24.32
CA TRP A 239 -4.82 19.68 -24.27
C TRP A 239 -4.50 20.85 -25.20
N LYS A 240 -3.22 21.09 -25.51
CA LYS A 240 -2.85 22.09 -26.52
C LYS A 240 -3.29 21.64 -27.91
N LEU A 241 -3.13 20.35 -28.23
CA LEU A 241 -3.45 19.72 -29.51
C LEU A 241 -4.95 19.42 -29.69
N ASN A 242 -5.69 19.29 -28.60
CA ASN A 242 -7.13 18.96 -28.59
C ASN A 242 -7.93 20.12 -27.97
N PRO A 243 -8.08 21.26 -28.69
CA PRO A 243 -8.67 22.48 -28.15
C PRO A 243 -10.17 22.36 -27.80
N ASP A 244 -10.86 21.38 -28.38
CA ASP A 244 -12.23 20.98 -28.02
C ASP A 244 -12.38 20.58 -26.55
N LEU A 245 -11.28 20.18 -25.89
CA LEU A 245 -11.24 19.85 -24.46
C LEU A 245 -10.83 21.01 -23.54
N ARG A 246 -10.44 22.17 -24.08
CA ARG A 246 -9.81 23.25 -23.29
C ARG A 246 -10.68 23.85 -22.21
N TYR A 247 -12.01 23.81 -22.35
CA TYR A 247 -12.91 24.54 -21.45
C TYR A 247 -12.94 24.02 -20.01
N ARG A 248 -12.38 22.84 -19.71
CA ARG A 248 -12.41 22.25 -18.36
C ARG A 248 -11.05 21.86 -17.78
N GLY A 249 -9.97 21.87 -18.56
CA GLY A 249 -8.69 21.29 -18.16
C GLY A 249 -8.78 19.78 -17.89
N PRO A 250 -7.65 19.11 -17.62
CA PRO A 250 -7.67 17.71 -17.17
C PRO A 250 -8.18 17.63 -15.73
N SER A 251 -9.00 16.63 -15.44
CA SER A 251 -9.44 16.38 -14.08
C SER A 251 -8.29 15.86 -13.19
N PRO A 252 -8.37 16.08 -11.87
CA PRO A 252 -7.43 15.46 -10.94
C PRO A 252 -7.41 13.93 -11.03
N HIS A 253 -8.54 13.30 -11.38
CA HIS A 253 -8.68 11.85 -11.55
C HIS A 253 -7.81 11.34 -12.71
N LEU A 254 -7.89 11.99 -13.88
CA LEU A 254 -7.09 11.63 -15.03
C LEU A 254 -5.60 11.86 -14.78
N GLN A 255 -5.24 12.97 -14.14
CA GLN A 255 -3.86 13.25 -13.75
C GLN A 255 -3.31 12.17 -12.81
N GLY A 256 -4.08 11.77 -11.78
CA GLY A 256 -3.71 10.68 -10.88
C GLY A 256 -3.46 9.36 -11.60
N LEU A 257 -4.33 8.99 -12.55
CA LEU A 257 -4.17 7.79 -13.36
C LEU A 257 -2.89 7.82 -14.18
N LEU A 258 -2.62 8.94 -14.86
CA LEU A 258 -1.46 9.07 -15.73
C LEU A 258 -0.15 9.11 -14.95
N ASN A 259 -0.13 9.71 -13.76
CA ASN A 259 1.03 9.64 -12.86
C ASN A 259 1.39 8.18 -12.54
N LEU A 260 0.38 7.35 -12.25
CA LEU A 260 0.60 5.92 -12.01
C LEU A 260 1.09 5.21 -13.27
N VAL A 261 0.41 5.39 -14.41
CA VAL A 261 0.83 4.76 -15.67
C VAL A 261 2.28 5.15 -16.03
N ALA A 262 2.63 6.42 -15.88
CA ALA A 262 3.99 6.91 -16.09
C ALA A 262 4.98 6.22 -15.15
N ALA A 263 4.67 6.13 -13.85
CA ALA A 263 5.54 5.48 -12.87
C ALA A 263 5.81 4.02 -13.23
N TYR A 264 4.77 3.28 -13.63
CA TYR A 264 4.90 1.87 -14.04
C TYR A 264 5.71 1.73 -15.33
N LEU A 265 5.47 2.59 -16.33
CA LEU A 265 6.23 2.58 -17.58
C LEU A 265 7.72 2.88 -17.35
N ILE A 266 8.04 3.94 -16.60
CA ILE A 266 9.43 4.28 -16.25
C ILE A 266 10.09 3.15 -15.46
N ARG A 267 9.35 2.53 -14.53
CA ARG A 267 9.89 1.42 -13.75
C ARG A 267 10.15 0.19 -14.60
N GLY A 268 9.28 -0.10 -15.56
CA GLY A 268 9.45 -1.18 -16.54
C GLY A 268 10.73 -1.03 -17.35
N THR A 269 11.07 0.19 -17.80
CA THR A 269 12.28 0.43 -18.62
C THR A 269 13.59 0.28 -17.85
N GLN A 270 13.58 0.47 -16.52
CA GLN A 270 14.78 0.29 -15.68
C GLN A 270 15.24 -1.17 -15.59
N GLY A 271 14.41 -2.13 -16.03
CA GLY A 271 14.74 -3.55 -15.99
C GLY A 271 15.13 -4.00 -14.59
N VAL A 272 14.47 -3.47 -13.56
CA VAL A 272 14.74 -3.85 -12.17
C VAL A 272 14.45 -5.33 -11.99
N GLY A 273 15.30 -6.02 -11.22
CA GLY A 273 15.23 -7.48 -11.03
C GLY A 273 13.83 -7.94 -10.62
N ALA A 274 13.29 -8.89 -11.39
CA ALA A 274 11.87 -9.13 -11.44
C ALA A 274 11.32 -9.96 -10.27
N TYR A 275 10.74 -9.24 -9.32
CA TYR A 275 9.73 -9.72 -8.40
C TYR A 275 8.60 -8.68 -8.44
N ALA A 276 7.39 -9.05 -8.86
CA ALA A 276 6.29 -8.10 -9.03
C ALA A 276 5.98 -7.30 -7.75
N LYS A 277 6.23 -7.91 -6.59
CA LYS A 277 6.18 -7.30 -5.26
C LYS A 277 7.24 -6.19 -5.04
N ALA A 278 8.40 -6.25 -5.70
CA ALA A 278 9.46 -5.26 -5.61
C ALA A 278 9.37 -4.18 -6.73
N PHE A 279 8.32 -4.26 -7.55
CA PHE A 279 8.16 -3.41 -8.72
C PHE A 279 8.04 -1.94 -8.32
N MET A 280 7.15 -1.59 -7.38
CA MET A 280 6.93 -0.20 -6.96
C MET A 280 6.67 -0.04 -5.44
N THR A 281 6.97 1.15 -4.92
CA THR A 281 6.67 1.55 -3.53
C THR A 281 5.17 1.72 -3.30
N ILE A 282 4.47 2.33 -4.27
CA ILE A 282 3.01 2.45 -4.28
C ILE A 282 2.51 1.46 -5.31
N LEU A 283 1.78 0.45 -4.88
CA LEU A 283 1.35 -0.64 -5.74
C LEU A 283 -0.17 -0.62 -5.90
N ALA A 284 -0.64 -0.58 -7.14
CA ALA A 284 -2.05 -0.59 -7.47
C ALA A 284 -2.59 -2.01 -7.27
N ARG A 285 -3.49 -2.17 -6.31
CA ARG A 285 -4.17 -3.46 -6.05
C ARG A 285 -5.44 -3.56 -6.88
N THR A 286 -6.13 -2.45 -7.07
CA THR A 286 -7.17 -2.30 -8.10
C THR A 286 -6.53 -2.27 -9.48
N ASP A 287 -7.19 -2.85 -10.49
CA ASP A 287 -6.71 -2.85 -11.87
C ASP A 287 -6.88 -1.47 -12.54
N PHE A 288 -5.98 -1.15 -13.48
CA PHE A 288 -5.94 0.16 -14.15
C PHE A 288 -7.18 0.38 -15.02
N LYS A 289 -7.78 -0.68 -15.55
CA LYS A 289 -9.04 -0.60 -16.30
C LYS A 289 -10.18 -0.09 -15.42
N LYS A 290 -10.29 -0.59 -14.19
CA LYS A 290 -11.27 -0.12 -13.22
C LYS A 290 -10.98 1.31 -12.81
N MET A 291 -9.71 1.68 -12.59
CA MET A 291 -9.37 3.10 -12.33
C MET A 291 -9.76 4.01 -13.49
N PHE A 292 -9.56 3.57 -14.72
CA PHE A 292 -10.00 4.28 -15.92
C PHE A 292 -11.54 4.44 -15.95
N ASP A 293 -12.29 3.42 -15.52
CA ASP A 293 -13.75 3.48 -15.41
C ASP A 293 -14.25 4.42 -14.30
N LEU A 294 -13.37 4.85 -13.39
CA LEU A 294 -13.67 5.86 -12.36
C LEU A 294 -13.42 7.30 -12.82
N LEU A 295 -12.96 7.51 -14.06
CA LEU A 295 -12.81 8.85 -14.61
C LEU A 295 -14.17 9.56 -14.72
N PRO A 296 -14.21 10.91 -14.56
CA PRO A 296 -15.40 11.69 -14.84
C PRO A 296 -16.01 11.34 -16.20
N SER A 297 -17.34 11.26 -16.25
CA SER A 297 -18.08 10.74 -17.42
C SER A 297 -17.71 11.43 -18.74
N THR A 298 -17.35 12.72 -18.70
CA THR A 298 -16.88 13.46 -19.87
C THR A 298 -15.55 12.95 -20.40
N GLU A 299 -14.57 12.73 -19.52
CA GLU A 299 -13.24 12.23 -19.90
C GLU A 299 -13.30 10.76 -20.27
N TRP A 300 -14.03 9.95 -19.48
CA TRP A 300 -14.28 8.56 -19.80
C TRP A 300 -14.90 8.43 -21.20
N THR A 301 -15.95 9.20 -21.52
CA THR A 301 -16.60 9.13 -22.83
C THR A 301 -15.65 9.52 -23.96
N TYR A 302 -14.86 10.57 -23.75
CA TYR A 302 -13.90 11.05 -24.73
C TYR A 302 -12.81 10.02 -25.02
N LEU A 303 -12.26 9.41 -23.97
CA LEU A 303 -11.14 8.48 -24.06
C LEU A 303 -11.55 7.02 -24.35
N SER A 304 -12.82 6.63 -24.16
CA SER A 304 -13.31 5.25 -24.36
C SER A 304 -14.21 5.04 -25.59
N ARG A 305 -15.16 5.94 -25.87
CA ARG A 305 -16.27 5.65 -26.81
C ARG A 305 -16.02 6.13 -28.24
N ARG A 306 -15.05 7.02 -28.44
CA ARG A 306 -14.77 7.64 -29.76
C ARG A 306 -13.30 7.60 -30.18
N GLY A 307 -12.39 7.10 -29.35
CA GLY A 307 -10.97 7.12 -29.70
C GLY A 307 -10.10 6.45 -28.65
N HIS A 308 -9.99 5.12 -28.73
CA HIS A 308 -8.77 4.46 -28.23
C HIS A 308 -7.52 5.20 -28.75
N GLU A 309 -7.60 5.73 -29.98
CA GLU A 309 -6.64 6.65 -30.58
C GLU A 309 -6.28 7.86 -29.71
N LYS A 310 -7.22 8.44 -28.93
CA LYS A 310 -6.96 9.60 -28.07
C LYS A 310 -6.25 9.22 -26.78
N TRP A 311 -6.62 8.08 -26.20
CA TRP A 311 -5.85 7.50 -25.11
C TRP A 311 -4.43 7.14 -25.58
N ASP A 312 -4.32 6.51 -26.75
CA ASP A 312 -3.04 6.13 -27.35
C ASP A 312 -2.17 7.35 -27.65
N GLU A 313 -2.75 8.42 -28.22
CA GLU A 313 -2.08 9.71 -28.44
C GLU A 313 -1.49 10.25 -27.11
N LEU A 314 -2.24 10.17 -26.01
CA LEU A 314 -1.78 10.60 -24.70
C LEU A 314 -0.64 9.73 -24.16
N ILE A 315 -0.73 8.39 -24.29
CA ILE A 315 0.35 7.46 -23.91
C ILE A 315 1.60 7.68 -24.78
N HIS A 316 1.42 7.93 -26.09
CA HIS A 316 2.50 8.25 -27.00
C HIS A 316 3.18 9.58 -26.64
N LEU A 317 2.41 10.60 -26.24
CA LEU A 317 2.96 11.85 -25.73
C LEU A 317 3.77 11.63 -24.45
N MET A 318 3.27 10.87 -23.48
CA MET A 318 4.00 10.52 -22.26
C MET A 318 5.34 9.81 -22.52
N CYS A 319 5.41 9.08 -23.64
CA CYS A 319 6.62 8.37 -24.05
C CYS A 319 7.48 9.16 -25.04
N SER A 320 7.07 10.37 -25.45
CA SER A 320 7.73 11.12 -26.53
C SER A 320 8.99 11.85 -26.07
N PRO A 321 10.05 11.94 -26.91
CA PRO A 321 11.27 12.66 -26.55
C PRO A 321 11.05 14.13 -26.17
N SER A 322 10.03 14.79 -26.71
CA SER A 322 9.75 16.22 -26.41
C SER A 322 9.40 16.46 -24.95
N VAL A 323 8.72 15.51 -24.31
CA VAL A 323 8.41 15.55 -22.87
C VAL A 323 9.71 15.42 -22.05
N TYR A 324 10.58 14.46 -22.41
CA TYR A 324 11.85 14.22 -21.71
C TYR A 324 12.95 15.26 -21.98
N GLN A 325 12.98 15.88 -23.16
CA GLN A 325 13.97 16.90 -23.51
C GLN A 325 13.74 18.19 -22.72
N LYS A 326 12.47 18.56 -22.52
CA LYS A 326 12.11 19.71 -21.70
C LYS A 326 12.58 19.51 -20.26
N GLU A 327 12.46 18.29 -19.72
CA GLU A 327 13.12 17.95 -18.46
C GLU A 327 14.63 18.14 -18.62
N ARG A 328 15.33 17.44 -19.50
CA ARG A 328 16.80 17.46 -19.56
C ARG A 328 17.48 18.84 -19.64
N THR A 329 16.83 19.85 -20.22
CA THR A 329 17.40 21.21 -20.36
C THR A 329 17.54 21.91 -19.01
N ASP A 330 16.61 21.68 -18.07
CA ASP A 330 16.63 22.27 -16.72
C ASP A 330 17.68 21.59 -15.80
N TRP A 331 18.15 20.39 -16.15
CA TRP A 331 18.93 19.51 -15.25
C TRP A 331 20.44 19.60 -15.47
N SER A 332 20.88 20.18 -16.59
CA SER A 332 22.30 20.30 -16.95
C SER A 332 23.07 21.32 -16.09
N MET A 333 22.40 22.04 -15.19
CA MET A 333 23.01 23.07 -14.33
C MET A 333 23.55 22.56 -12.99
N TYR A 334 23.24 21.33 -12.56
CA TYR A 334 23.58 20.87 -11.21
C TYR A 334 24.18 19.46 -11.22
N SER A 335 25.50 19.40 -11.40
CA SER A 335 26.27 18.16 -11.27
C SER A 335 27.04 18.14 -9.96
N GLU A 336 26.58 17.37 -8.97
CA GLU A 336 27.52 16.72 -8.05
C GLU A 336 27.96 15.37 -8.65
N PRO A 337 29.26 15.03 -8.67
CA PRO A 337 29.76 14.02 -9.61
C PRO A 337 29.71 12.56 -9.13
N GLU A 338 29.29 12.24 -7.89
CA GLU A 338 29.69 10.96 -7.29
C GLU A 338 28.57 10.00 -6.84
N ILE A 339 27.30 10.37 -6.91
CA ILE A 339 26.24 9.35 -6.81
C ILE A 339 25.97 8.84 -8.22
N LEU A 340 26.82 7.90 -8.66
CA LEU A 340 26.57 6.98 -9.78
C LEU A 340 25.34 6.11 -9.47
N MET A 341 24.15 6.73 -9.40
CA MET A 341 23.00 6.05 -9.98
C MET A 341 23.34 5.92 -11.46
N PRO A 342 23.31 4.70 -12.04
CA PRO A 342 23.54 4.55 -13.47
C PRO A 342 22.63 5.56 -14.11
N ALA A 343 23.20 6.48 -14.89
CA ALA A 343 22.46 7.51 -15.58
C ALA A 343 21.17 6.83 -16.05
N CYS A 344 20.05 7.21 -15.44
CA CYS A 344 18.80 7.09 -16.13
C CYS A 344 18.95 8.12 -17.23
N ASP A 345 19.79 7.81 -18.23
CA ASP A 345 19.63 8.27 -19.59
C ASP A 345 18.13 8.14 -19.76
N ALA A 346 17.46 9.29 -19.85
CA ALA A 346 16.04 9.38 -20.06
C ALA A 346 15.78 8.74 -21.42
N LYS A 347 15.83 7.41 -21.44
CA LYS A 347 15.51 6.58 -22.57
C LYS A 347 14.03 6.74 -22.65
N VAL A 348 13.65 7.59 -23.61
CA VAL A 348 12.38 7.58 -24.31
C VAL A 348 11.78 6.18 -24.16
N ILE A 349 10.64 6.10 -23.49
CA ILE A 349 10.03 4.81 -23.17
C ILE A 349 9.71 4.12 -24.49
N ASP A 350 10.40 3.01 -24.75
CA ASP A 350 10.15 2.22 -25.94
C ASP A 350 8.87 1.40 -25.74
N LEU A 351 7.80 1.86 -26.38
CA LEU A 351 6.50 1.19 -26.36
C LEU A 351 6.53 -0.20 -27.01
N LYS A 352 7.54 -0.51 -27.84
CA LYS A 352 7.74 -1.82 -28.44
C LYS A 352 8.59 -2.76 -27.58
N ALA A 353 9.33 -2.22 -26.62
CA ALA A 353 10.14 -3.05 -25.73
C ALA A 353 9.25 -3.92 -24.82
N PRO A 354 9.71 -5.15 -24.48
CA PRO A 354 9.03 -5.97 -23.48
C PRO A 354 8.92 -5.23 -22.15
N PHE A 355 7.73 -5.20 -21.56
CA PHE A 355 7.48 -4.53 -20.29
C PHE A 355 8.25 -5.19 -19.15
N PHE A 356 8.36 -6.53 -19.19
CA PHE A 356 9.16 -7.33 -18.27
C PHE A 356 10.39 -7.92 -18.98
N ALA A 357 11.29 -7.07 -19.48
CA ALA A 357 12.46 -7.50 -20.26
C ALA A 357 13.40 -8.51 -19.54
N LYS A 358 13.32 -8.61 -18.20
CA LYS A 358 14.07 -9.59 -17.40
C LYS A 358 13.19 -10.70 -16.79
N GLY A 359 12.01 -10.94 -17.36
CA GLY A 359 10.97 -11.82 -16.82
C GLY A 359 10.20 -11.16 -15.67
N ILE A 360 9.24 -11.87 -15.07
CA ILE A 360 8.44 -11.42 -13.91
C ILE A 360 8.94 -12.03 -12.59
N TYR A 361 9.56 -13.21 -12.66
CA TYR A 361 10.17 -13.92 -11.54
C TYR A 361 11.63 -14.20 -11.84
N ARG A 362 12.51 -13.75 -10.95
CA ARG A 362 13.97 -13.91 -11.11
C ARG A 362 14.51 -15.27 -10.64
N ASP A 363 13.76 -16.01 -9.83
CA ASP A 363 14.22 -17.28 -9.28
C ASP A 363 14.15 -18.39 -10.34
N ARG A 364 15.27 -19.09 -10.57
CA ARG A 364 15.33 -20.28 -11.44
C ARG A 364 14.32 -21.36 -11.03
N VAL A 365 14.00 -21.45 -9.73
CA VAL A 365 13.01 -22.40 -9.21
C VAL A 365 11.59 -22.07 -9.70
N PHE A 366 11.29 -20.78 -9.90
CA PHE A 366 10.01 -20.31 -10.43
C PHE A 366 10.02 -20.22 -11.96
N TYR A 367 11.14 -19.81 -12.57
CA TYR A 367 11.26 -19.64 -14.02
C TYR A 367 11.05 -20.95 -14.81
N ASN A 368 11.48 -22.09 -14.27
CA ASN A 368 11.28 -23.40 -14.91
C ASN A 368 9.90 -24.02 -14.68
N LYS A 369 9.06 -23.43 -13.81
CA LYS A 369 7.75 -23.99 -13.41
C LYS A 369 6.56 -23.31 -14.09
N TYR A 370 6.72 -22.10 -14.59
CA TYR A 370 5.63 -21.35 -15.21
C TYR A 370 5.89 -21.21 -16.72
N PRO A 371 4.99 -21.73 -17.59
CA PRO A 371 5.13 -21.57 -19.03
C PRO A 371 5.13 -20.09 -19.43
N THR A 372 5.63 -19.80 -20.63
CA THR A 372 5.63 -18.44 -21.19
C THR A 372 4.22 -17.85 -21.16
N THR A 373 3.99 -16.88 -20.28
CA THR A 373 2.69 -16.26 -20.08
C THR A 373 2.45 -15.16 -21.11
N VAL A 374 1.21 -14.66 -21.24
CA VAL A 374 0.89 -13.51 -22.10
C VAL A 374 1.76 -12.28 -21.77
N LEU A 375 2.26 -12.22 -20.53
CA LEU A 375 3.06 -11.12 -19.98
C LEU A 375 4.51 -11.13 -20.46
N ASP A 376 5.05 -12.29 -20.85
CA ASP A 376 6.41 -12.36 -21.41
C ASP A 376 6.48 -11.74 -22.80
N LYS A 377 5.32 -11.63 -23.47
CA LYS A 377 5.15 -10.99 -24.78
C LYS A 377 4.53 -9.59 -24.67
N LEU A 378 4.19 -9.14 -23.46
CA LEU A 378 3.55 -7.86 -23.24
C LEU A 378 4.59 -6.76 -23.42
N SER A 379 4.43 -5.96 -24.47
CA SER A 379 5.20 -4.72 -24.61
C SER A 379 4.61 -3.60 -23.74
N SER A 380 5.42 -2.60 -23.44
CA SER A 380 4.97 -1.42 -22.68
C SER A 380 3.76 -0.73 -23.33
N GLY A 381 3.76 -0.59 -24.66
CA GLY A 381 2.66 -0.04 -25.43
C GLY A 381 1.44 -0.94 -25.46
N MET A 382 1.63 -2.25 -25.67
CA MET A 382 0.51 -3.20 -25.63
C MET A 382 -0.25 -3.11 -24.30
N TRP A 383 0.47 -2.97 -23.18
CA TRP A 383 -0.18 -2.78 -21.89
C TRP A 383 -0.87 -1.42 -21.77
N ALA A 384 -0.10 -0.33 -21.86
CA ALA A 384 -0.58 1.01 -21.53
C ALA A 384 -1.73 1.45 -22.45
N CYS A 385 -1.64 1.19 -23.75
CA CYS A 385 -2.70 1.52 -24.72
C CYS A 385 -3.98 0.69 -24.52
N SER A 386 -3.86 -0.52 -23.97
CA SER A 386 -5.02 -1.41 -23.77
C SER A 386 -5.83 -1.10 -22.52
N ILE A 387 -5.34 -0.27 -21.59
CA ILE A 387 -5.99 0.04 -20.30
C ILE A 387 -7.50 0.37 -20.42
N PRO A 388 -7.97 1.14 -21.42
CA PRO A 388 -9.40 1.43 -21.57
C PRO A 388 -10.28 0.19 -21.83
N GLU A 389 -9.70 -0.91 -22.33
CA GLU A 389 -10.40 -2.17 -22.62
C GLU A 389 -10.06 -3.25 -21.59
N ILE A 390 -8.76 -3.45 -21.35
CA ILE A 390 -8.21 -4.52 -20.55
C ILE A 390 -6.91 -4.09 -19.87
N ASP A 391 -6.83 -4.36 -18.57
CA ASP A 391 -5.55 -4.33 -17.88
C ASP A 391 -4.89 -5.71 -17.94
N TYR A 392 -3.76 -5.77 -18.67
CA TYR A 392 -2.95 -6.96 -18.76
C TYR A 392 -2.17 -7.25 -17.46
N LEU A 393 -1.86 -6.23 -16.65
CA LEU A 393 -1.14 -6.40 -15.37
C LEU A 393 -2.08 -6.75 -14.22
N THR A 394 -2.87 -7.80 -14.39
CA THR A 394 -3.85 -8.25 -13.38
C THR A 394 -3.64 -9.71 -13.04
N GLN A 395 -4.01 -10.12 -11.83
CA GLN A 395 -3.82 -11.50 -11.35
C GLN A 395 -4.37 -12.56 -12.31
N LYS A 396 -5.49 -12.29 -13.00
CA LYS A 396 -6.09 -13.22 -13.97
C LYS A 396 -5.16 -13.62 -15.12
N ASN A 397 -4.19 -12.77 -15.47
CA ASN A 397 -3.27 -13.00 -16.59
C ASN A 397 -1.99 -13.75 -16.17
N PHE A 398 -1.99 -14.30 -14.96
CA PHE A 398 -0.95 -15.17 -14.43
C PHE A 398 -1.58 -16.50 -13.93
N PRO A 399 -2.23 -17.27 -14.82
CA PRO A 399 -3.06 -18.40 -14.44
C PRO A 399 -2.27 -19.62 -13.91
N ASP A 400 -0.97 -19.71 -14.17
CA ASP A 400 -0.15 -20.89 -13.87
C ASP A 400 0.19 -21.09 -12.37
N LYS A 401 -0.40 -20.30 -11.47
CA LYS A 401 -0.36 -20.59 -10.03
C LYS A 401 -1.39 -21.66 -9.68
N SER A 402 -0.96 -22.92 -9.72
CA SER A 402 -1.69 -24.06 -9.16
C SER A 402 -2.07 -23.81 -7.70
N ALA A 403 -3.37 -23.71 -7.39
CA ALA A 403 -4.03 -23.94 -6.09
C ALA A 403 -3.41 -23.36 -4.78
N ARG A 404 -2.48 -22.38 -4.81
CA ARG A 404 -1.92 -21.65 -3.65
C ARG A 404 -1.55 -20.19 -4.01
N PRO A 405 -1.48 -19.28 -3.02
CA PRO A 405 -2.32 -18.08 -3.01
C PRO A 405 -1.76 -16.91 -3.83
N ARG A 406 -2.73 -16.13 -4.34
CA ARG A 406 -2.76 -14.71 -4.74
C ARG A 406 -1.48 -14.07 -5.28
N LEU A 407 -1.62 -13.40 -6.42
CA LEU A 407 -0.65 -12.39 -6.82
C LEU A 407 -0.91 -11.13 -6.03
N GLU A 408 -0.28 -11.10 -4.86
CA GLU A 408 -0.23 -9.93 -3.99
C GLU A 408 0.71 -8.88 -4.59
N SER A 409 0.48 -8.45 -5.80
CA SER A 409 1.28 -7.35 -6.32
C SER A 409 0.44 -6.41 -7.17
N ILE A 410 0.23 -6.70 -8.45
CA ILE A 410 -0.32 -5.72 -9.41
C ILE A 410 -1.70 -6.18 -9.84
N GLY A 411 -2.72 -5.33 -9.63
CA GLY A 411 -4.11 -5.68 -9.94
C GLY A 411 -4.59 -6.93 -9.18
N GLY A 412 -4.01 -7.22 -8.01
CA GLY A 412 -4.27 -8.42 -7.21
C GLY A 412 -5.69 -8.49 -6.66
N LEU A 413 -6.38 -7.35 -6.54
CA LEU A 413 -7.79 -7.26 -6.19
C LEU A 413 -8.69 -7.10 -7.42
N GLY A 414 -8.11 -7.06 -8.63
CA GLY A 414 -8.82 -6.89 -9.88
C GLY A 414 -9.70 -5.63 -9.87
N ARG A 415 -11.00 -5.80 -10.12
CA ARG A 415 -11.97 -4.69 -10.18
C ARG A 415 -12.46 -4.19 -8.82
N GLN A 416 -11.97 -4.74 -7.71
CA GLN A 416 -12.38 -4.30 -6.39
C GLN A 416 -11.87 -2.88 -6.11
N THR A 417 -12.72 -2.11 -5.45
CA THR A 417 -12.48 -0.76 -4.97
C THR A 417 -12.93 -0.68 -3.51
N ASP A 418 -12.48 0.37 -2.83
CA ASP A 418 -13.05 0.80 -1.56
C ASP A 418 -14.17 1.84 -1.80
N LEU A 419 -14.92 2.23 -0.77
CA LEU A 419 -16.05 3.15 -0.93
C LEU A 419 -16.04 4.28 0.10
N ASN A 420 -15.85 5.52 -0.36
CA ASN A 420 -16.01 6.68 0.51
C ASN A 420 -17.50 6.95 0.79
N LEU A 421 -18.03 6.43 1.90
CA LEU A 421 -19.43 6.59 2.28
C LEU A 421 -19.91 8.05 2.46
N ARG A 422 -19.01 9.02 2.65
CA ARG A 422 -19.41 10.44 2.75
C ARG A 422 -19.80 10.98 1.39
N THR A 423 -19.09 10.56 0.34
CA THR A 423 -19.27 11.08 -1.03
C THR A 423 -19.88 10.06 -1.98
N ASP A 424 -20.06 8.81 -1.54
CA ASP A 424 -20.40 7.64 -2.36
C ASP A 424 -19.41 7.43 -3.53
N GLU A 425 -18.16 7.90 -3.36
CA GLU A 425 -17.10 7.81 -4.36
C GLU A 425 -16.36 6.47 -4.21
N GLU A 426 -16.34 5.66 -5.27
CA GLU A 426 -15.49 4.48 -5.34
C GLU A 426 -14.00 4.88 -5.42
N MET A 427 -13.16 4.18 -4.66
CA MET A 427 -11.74 4.49 -4.53
C MET A 427 -10.88 3.30 -4.93
N PRO A 428 -9.89 3.47 -5.81
CA PRO A 428 -8.89 2.43 -6.02
C PRO A 428 -8.10 2.13 -4.74
N ILE A 429 -7.76 0.87 -4.58
CA ILE A 429 -7.00 0.36 -3.44
C ILE A 429 -5.52 0.30 -3.82
N PHE A 430 -4.69 0.88 -2.97
CA PHE A 430 -3.24 0.85 -3.07
C PHE A 430 -2.63 0.12 -1.89
N GLU A 431 -1.56 -0.58 -2.16
CA GLU A 431 -0.69 -1.17 -1.15
C GLU A 431 0.63 -0.41 -1.16
N MET A 432 1.02 0.02 0.01
CA MET A 432 2.15 0.88 0.24
C MET A 432 3.20 0.06 0.92
N ARG A 433 4.21 -0.19 0.11
CA ARG A 433 5.31 -1.06 0.46
C ARG A 433 6.43 -0.21 0.96
N SER A 434 7.37 -0.88 1.60
CA SER A 434 8.69 -0.29 1.84
C SER A 434 8.70 0.83 2.87
N LEU A 435 7.85 0.75 3.90
CA LEU A 435 8.14 1.47 5.15
C LEU A 435 9.54 1.01 5.63
N PRO A 436 10.35 1.92 6.18
CA PRO A 436 11.72 1.63 6.52
C PRO A 436 11.78 0.41 7.43
N VAL A 437 12.79 -0.43 7.22
CA VAL A 437 13.04 -1.54 8.12
C VAL A 437 13.53 -0.94 9.43
N VAL A 438 12.72 -1.07 10.48
CA VAL A 438 13.01 -0.51 11.80
C VAL A 438 13.28 -1.61 12.81
N HIS A 439 13.96 -1.24 13.89
CA HIS A 439 14.19 -2.13 15.03
C HIS A 439 13.19 -1.79 16.15
N GLY A 440 12.50 -2.82 16.64
CA GLY A 440 11.52 -2.68 17.71
C GLY A 440 10.13 -2.26 17.22
N ILE A 441 9.13 -2.49 18.07
CA ILE A 441 7.72 -2.31 17.70
C ILE A 441 7.23 -0.87 17.81
N GLU A 442 7.83 -0.04 18.67
CA GLU A 442 7.36 1.34 18.86
C GLU A 442 7.55 2.23 17.63
N PRO A 443 8.70 2.21 16.92
CA PRO A 443 8.83 2.94 15.66
C PRO A 443 7.83 2.48 14.61
N VAL A 444 7.51 1.18 14.56
CA VAL A 444 6.48 0.63 13.66
C VAL A 444 5.11 1.21 14.00
N ILE A 445 4.71 1.17 15.28
CA ILE A 445 3.42 1.69 15.71
C ILE A 445 3.29 3.18 15.43
N LEU A 446 4.34 3.97 15.69
CA LEU A 446 4.36 5.38 15.36
C LEU A 446 4.16 5.58 13.85
N GLN A 447 4.86 4.81 13.02
CA GLN A 447 4.77 4.88 11.57
C GLN A 447 3.36 4.51 11.05
N LEU A 448 2.77 3.44 11.58
CA LEU A 448 1.42 3.01 11.21
C LEU A 448 0.34 4.02 11.64
N ARG A 449 0.54 4.69 12.79
CA ARG A 449 -0.36 5.75 13.24
C ARG A 449 -0.31 6.96 12.32
N LYS A 450 0.90 7.42 11.97
CA LYS A 450 1.10 8.54 11.04
C LYS A 450 0.49 8.24 9.68
N TRP A 451 0.69 7.00 9.22
CA TRP A 451 0.08 6.49 8.01
C TRP A 451 -1.44 6.58 8.02
N PHE A 452 -2.07 6.03 9.06
CA PHE A 452 -3.53 6.04 9.20
C PHE A 452 -4.10 7.46 9.21
N ALA A 453 -3.46 8.36 9.98
CA ALA A 453 -3.87 9.77 10.04
C ALA A 453 -3.72 10.45 8.67
N TYR A 454 -2.64 10.17 7.94
CA TYR A 454 -2.45 10.71 6.60
C TYR A 454 -3.54 10.27 5.63
N MET A 455 -3.90 8.97 5.61
CA MET A 455 -4.96 8.46 4.72
C MET A 455 -6.35 9.02 5.09
N TYR A 456 -6.65 9.06 6.39
CA TYR A 456 -7.87 9.69 6.91
C TYR A 456 -8.05 11.11 6.38
N GLU A 457 -7.01 11.94 6.49
CA GLU A 457 -7.07 13.33 6.03
C GLU A 457 -7.12 13.45 4.51
N LEU A 458 -6.30 12.65 3.80
CA LEU A 458 -6.29 12.60 2.33
C LEU A 458 -7.68 12.28 1.77
N ASN A 459 -8.40 11.34 2.39
CA ASN A 459 -9.71 10.89 1.95
C ASN A 459 -10.87 11.78 2.41
N ARG A 460 -10.70 12.64 3.43
CA ARG A 460 -11.72 13.62 3.84
C ARG A 460 -11.95 14.71 2.82
N GLY A 461 -10.94 15.05 2.00
CA GLY A 461 -11.07 16.03 0.92
C GLY A 461 -11.31 17.47 1.35
N GLU A 462 -11.19 17.77 2.65
CA GLU A 462 -11.07 19.14 3.14
C GLU A 462 -9.65 19.63 2.78
N ASP A 463 -9.46 20.93 2.50
CA ASP A 463 -8.15 21.50 2.15
C ASP A 463 -7.11 21.07 3.18
N TYR A 464 -6.35 20.02 2.86
CA TYR A 464 -5.43 19.38 3.79
C TYR A 464 -4.33 20.39 4.12
N LYS A 465 -4.38 20.95 5.33
CA LYS A 465 -3.36 21.87 5.84
C LYS A 465 -2.21 21.06 6.39
N TYR A 466 -1.20 20.90 5.56
CA TYR A 466 0.03 20.20 5.89
C TYR A 466 0.73 20.81 7.11
N GLY A 467 1.27 19.97 7.99
CA GLY A 467 2.27 20.40 8.97
C GLY A 467 1.74 21.00 10.27
N GLU A 468 0.42 21.03 10.52
CA GLU A 468 -0.06 21.16 11.90
C GLU A 468 0.07 19.79 12.56
N PRO A 469 1.00 19.58 13.52
CA PRO A 469 1.02 18.37 14.29
C PRO A 469 -0.34 18.28 14.96
N HIS A 470 -1.14 17.30 14.59
CA HIS A 470 -2.41 17.06 15.24
C HIS A 470 -2.12 16.63 16.68
N GLU A 471 -2.02 17.61 17.59
CA GLU A 471 -1.93 17.41 19.02
C GLU A 471 -3.10 16.54 19.52
N LYS A 472 -4.23 16.57 18.80
CA LYS A 472 -5.38 15.68 18.96
C LYS A 472 -5.04 14.18 18.93
N PHE A 473 -3.99 13.75 18.24
CA PHE A 473 -3.61 12.33 18.18
C PHE A 473 -2.47 11.96 19.15
N GLY A 474 -1.89 12.96 19.83
CA GLY A 474 -0.84 12.80 20.84
C GLY A 474 -1.36 12.76 22.28
N VAL A 475 -2.56 13.27 22.54
CA VAL A 475 -3.10 13.47 23.90
C VAL A 475 -4.43 12.73 24.02
N GLU A 476 -4.52 11.83 25.01
CA GLU A 476 -5.71 11.07 25.44
C GLU A 476 -6.02 9.72 24.77
N ALA A 477 -5.12 8.76 24.98
CA ALA A 477 -5.53 7.40 25.34
C ALA A 477 -5.64 7.26 26.88
N LYS A 478 -6.24 8.25 27.55
CA LYS A 478 -6.66 8.19 28.97
C LYS A 478 -8.19 8.17 29.04
N ARG A 479 -8.78 7.06 28.60
CA ARG A 479 -10.12 6.64 29.01
C ARG A 479 -10.10 5.14 29.26
#